data_AF-A0A3B9P8W0-F1
#
_entry.id   AF-A0A3B9P8W0-F1
#
_cell.length_a   1.000
_cell.length_b   1.000
_cell.length_c   1.000
_cell.angle_alpha   90.00
_cell.angle_beta   90.00
_cell.angle_gamma   90.00
#
_symmetry.space_group_name_H-M   'P 1'
#
loop_
_entity.id
_entity.type
_entity.pdbx_description
1 polymer ?
#
loop_
_entity_poly.entity_id
_entity_poly.type
_entity_poly.pdbx_seq_one_letter_code
_entity_poly.pdbx_strand_id
1 'polypeptide(L)'
;MIMDTSQKQQKKASTWRWVLLSLAVTLSIAWLFLTPPGILGKANAVGYAVCHRIPERSFNIGNLEMAMCARCSGLFLGALLGLVFQVVQGRKGKMPPIPVAILFGVFALSWVLDGINSFSMLMPRIPSVYQTQNWTRLVTGTGMGLAISAILLPAFIQTMFNDWEETSGLSKWYHILTLLALAAILDVLILFEIPIIQYLLSLLSAVSVLVLLTMIYSMVLVMVFKKENTYASVNQLFMPLVGGFIIALIQIGAIDLARFLMTGTWNGFNIAILSAIINLDKVAVAFW
;
A
#
# COMPACT_ATOMS: atom_id res chain seq x y z
N MET A 1 -10.47 -47.70 -11.34
CA MET A 1 -9.62 -47.09 -10.29
C MET A 1 -9.17 -45.64 -10.59
N ILE A 2 -9.22 -45.17 -11.85
CA ILE A 2 -8.79 -43.80 -12.25
C ILE A 2 -9.89 -42.72 -12.04
N MET A 3 -11.18 -43.09 -12.03
CA MET A 3 -12.28 -42.13 -11.78
C MET A 3 -12.39 -41.68 -10.31
N ASP A 4 -11.96 -42.50 -9.35
CA ASP A 4 -12.09 -42.20 -7.91
C ASP A 4 -11.04 -41.18 -7.41
N THR A 5 -9.85 -41.15 -8.03
CA THR A 5 -8.78 -40.20 -7.68
C THR A 5 -9.07 -38.78 -8.17
N SER A 6 -9.61 -38.62 -9.38
CA SER A 6 -10.03 -37.32 -9.94
C SER A 6 -11.14 -36.69 -9.09
N GLN A 7 -12.17 -37.46 -8.74
CA GLN A 7 -13.27 -36.97 -7.90
C GLN A 7 -12.80 -36.60 -6.49
N LYS A 8 -11.88 -37.37 -5.88
CA LYS A 8 -11.28 -37.02 -4.58
C LYS A 8 -10.46 -35.73 -4.62
N GLN A 9 -9.67 -35.50 -5.67
CA GLN A 9 -8.90 -34.25 -5.85
C GLN A 9 -9.82 -33.04 -6.00
N GLN A 10 -10.90 -33.17 -6.78
CA GLN A 10 -11.88 -32.11 -6.98
C GLN A 10 -12.65 -31.78 -5.68
N LYS A 11 -13.05 -32.81 -4.91
CA LYS A 11 -13.72 -32.65 -3.60
C LYS A 11 -12.79 -31.96 -2.58
N LYS A 12 -11.52 -32.36 -2.50
CA LYS A 12 -10.53 -31.80 -1.57
C LYS A 12 -10.21 -30.33 -1.87
N ALA A 13 -10.12 -29.95 -3.14
CA ALA A 13 -9.97 -28.57 -3.57
C ALA A 13 -11.17 -27.70 -3.18
N SER A 14 -12.39 -28.26 -3.22
CA SER A 14 -13.61 -27.60 -2.76
C SER A 14 -13.60 -27.37 -1.24
N THR A 15 -13.18 -28.35 -0.43
CA THR A 15 -13.12 -28.20 1.04
C THR A 15 -12.14 -27.12 1.47
N TRP A 16 -10.93 -27.08 0.91
CA TRP A 16 -9.91 -26.08 1.31
C TRP A 16 -10.33 -24.65 0.97
N ARG A 17 -11.08 -24.49 -0.13
CA ARG A 17 -11.67 -23.20 -0.51
C ARG A 17 -12.57 -22.65 0.61
N TRP A 18 -13.41 -23.49 1.20
CA TRP A 18 -14.30 -23.10 2.29
C TRP A 18 -13.55 -22.84 3.60
N VAL A 19 -12.51 -23.60 3.90
CA VAL A 19 -11.65 -23.37 5.08
C VAL A 19 -10.97 -22.00 4.98
N LEU A 20 -10.33 -21.69 3.85
CA LEU A 20 -9.68 -20.39 3.64
C LEU A 20 -10.69 -19.24 3.68
N LEU A 21 -11.87 -19.41 3.09
CA LEU A 21 -12.95 -18.43 3.16
C LEU A 21 -13.40 -18.18 4.61
N SER A 22 -13.66 -19.25 5.36
CA SER A 22 -14.07 -19.15 6.76
C SER A 22 -13.01 -18.43 7.60
N LEU A 23 -11.72 -18.74 7.37
CA LEU A 23 -10.61 -18.06 8.04
C LEU A 23 -10.54 -16.58 7.65
N ALA A 24 -10.62 -16.25 6.37
CA ALA A 24 -10.60 -14.86 5.89
C ALA A 24 -11.76 -14.04 6.46
N VAL A 25 -12.97 -14.62 6.49
CA VAL A 25 -14.17 -13.98 7.07
C VAL A 25 -14.00 -13.79 8.57
N THR A 26 -13.55 -14.82 9.30
CA THR A 26 -13.35 -14.75 10.75
C THR A 26 -12.32 -13.69 11.11
N LEU A 27 -11.18 -13.65 10.41
CA LEU A 27 -10.15 -12.64 10.62
C LEU A 27 -10.65 -11.23 10.28
N SER A 28 -11.39 -11.07 9.18
CA SER A 28 -11.98 -9.78 8.81
C SER A 28 -12.96 -9.30 9.87
N ILE A 29 -13.84 -10.18 10.35
CA ILE A 29 -14.80 -9.87 11.42
C ILE A 29 -14.05 -9.49 12.71
N ALA A 30 -13.07 -10.29 13.13
CA ALA A 30 -12.25 -9.99 14.31
C ALA A 30 -11.56 -8.63 14.17
N TRP A 31 -10.91 -8.36 13.04
CA TRP A 31 -10.27 -7.07 12.76
C TRP A 31 -11.27 -5.92 12.77
N LEU A 32 -12.47 -6.10 12.20
CA LEU A 32 -13.53 -5.07 12.23
C LEU A 32 -14.06 -4.80 13.65
N PHE A 33 -14.10 -5.78 14.55
CA PHE A 33 -14.51 -5.56 15.93
C PHE A 33 -13.40 -4.96 16.81
N LEU A 34 -12.13 -5.29 16.53
CA LEU A 34 -10.99 -4.87 17.34
C LEU A 34 -10.41 -3.50 16.94
N THR A 35 -10.78 -2.98 15.78
CA THR A 35 -10.30 -1.67 15.28
C THR A 35 -11.31 -0.54 15.52
N PRO A 36 -10.89 0.74 15.46
CA PRO A 36 -11.77 1.89 15.69
C PRO A 36 -13.05 1.86 14.84
N PRO A 37 -14.20 2.30 15.39
CA PRO A 37 -15.49 2.21 14.70
C PRO A 37 -15.59 3.16 13.49
N GLY A 38 -16.56 2.89 12.62
CA GLY A 38 -16.82 3.70 11.42
C GLY A 38 -15.88 3.38 10.25
N ILE A 39 -16.32 3.70 9.03
CA ILE A 39 -15.58 3.38 7.79
C ILE A 39 -14.21 4.06 7.77
N LEU A 40 -14.16 5.34 8.16
CA LEU A 40 -12.91 6.07 8.28
C LEU A 40 -12.03 5.52 9.41
N GLY A 41 -12.61 5.02 10.50
CA GLY A 41 -11.88 4.31 11.56
C GLY A 41 -11.17 3.06 11.05
N LYS A 42 -11.78 2.31 10.13
CA LYS A 42 -11.14 1.16 9.47
C LYS A 42 -10.01 1.58 8.53
N ALA A 43 -10.22 2.62 7.74
CA ALA A 43 -9.15 3.17 6.91
C ALA A 43 -7.97 3.66 7.78
N ASN A 44 -8.28 4.32 8.90
CA ASN A 44 -7.31 4.79 9.88
C ASN A 44 -6.52 3.64 10.54
N ALA A 45 -7.15 2.49 10.79
CA ALA A 45 -6.47 1.29 11.29
C ALA A 45 -5.49 0.74 10.25
N VAL A 46 -5.89 0.61 8.98
CA VAL A 46 -4.96 0.23 7.90
C VAL A 46 -3.78 1.21 7.83
N GLY A 47 -4.06 2.51 7.94
CA GLY A 47 -3.01 3.53 7.98
C GLY A 47 -2.14 3.48 9.23
N TYR A 48 -2.68 3.07 10.36
CA TYR A 48 -1.94 2.87 11.60
C TYR A 48 -0.91 1.73 11.48
N ALA A 49 -1.18 0.68 10.70
CA ALA A 49 -0.20 -0.37 10.44
C ALA A 49 0.97 0.08 9.53
N VAL A 50 0.72 0.93 8.53
CA VAL A 50 1.70 1.18 7.45
C VAL A 50 2.24 2.61 7.38
N CYS A 51 1.67 3.53 8.16
CA CYS A 51 2.00 4.95 8.13
C CYS A 51 2.21 5.50 9.54
N HIS A 52 3.13 6.45 9.66
CA HIS A 52 3.39 7.13 10.92
C HIS A 52 2.23 8.06 11.35
N ARG A 53 1.44 8.55 10.38
CA ARG A 53 0.29 9.46 10.58
C ARG A 53 0.64 10.69 11.44
N ILE A 54 1.75 11.34 11.12
CA ILE A 54 2.18 12.57 11.82
C ILE A 54 1.23 13.70 11.40
N PRO A 55 0.53 14.38 12.33
CA PRO A 55 -0.48 15.40 12.03
C PRO A 55 0.02 16.49 11.09
N GLU A 56 1.20 17.06 11.38
CA GLU A 56 1.79 18.17 10.62
C GLU A 56 2.24 17.77 9.21
N ARG A 57 2.22 16.47 8.89
CA ARG A 57 2.62 15.89 7.61
C ARG A 57 1.46 15.22 6.89
N SER A 58 0.23 15.47 7.33
CA SER A 58 -0.99 14.87 6.81
C SER A 58 -1.93 15.94 6.26
N PHE A 59 -2.83 15.52 5.37
CA PHE A 59 -3.93 16.36 4.88
C PHE A 59 -5.20 16.10 5.70
N ASN A 60 -6.15 17.04 5.70
CA ASN A 60 -7.31 17.03 6.60
C ASN A 60 -8.67 16.97 5.90
N ILE A 61 -9.50 15.99 6.29
CA ILE A 61 -10.92 15.88 5.97
C ILE A 61 -11.71 16.78 6.94
N GLY A 62 -11.76 18.07 6.66
CA GLY A 62 -12.31 19.05 7.61
C GLY A 62 -11.49 19.06 8.90
N ASN A 63 -12.07 18.61 10.02
CA ASN A 63 -11.39 18.52 11.32
C ASN A 63 -10.74 17.15 11.60
N LEU A 64 -10.86 16.20 10.68
CA LEU A 64 -10.30 14.86 10.81
C LEU A 64 -9.10 14.70 9.91
N GLU A 65 -8.10 13.94 10.32
CA GLU A 65 -6.96 13.63 9.45
C GLU A 65 -7.34 12.55 8.42
N MET A 66 -6.69 12.59 7.25
CA MET A 66 -6.70 11.45 6.34
C MET A 66 -6.12 10.19 7.01
N ALA A 67 -6.47 9.02 6.47
CA ALA A 67 -5.96 7.73 6.95
C ALA A 67 -4.43 7.60 6.84
N MET A 68 -3.83 8.35 5.90
CA MET A 68 -2.40 8.31 5.59
C MET A 68 -1.84 9.73 5.56
N CYS A 69 -0.55 9.87 5.89
CA CYS A 69 0.17 11.14 5.73
C CYS A 69 0.36 11.47 4.23
N ALA A 70 0.71 12.72 3.91
CA ALA A 70 0.84 13.20 2.53
C ALA A 70 1.67 12.28 1.62
N ARG A 71 2.81 11.77 2.13
CA ARG A 71 3.68 10.85 1.38
C ARG A 71 3.03 9.49 1.14
N CYS A 72 2.43 8.90 2.17
CA CYS A 72 1.79 7.59 2.07
C CYS A 72 0.52 7.66 1.23
N SER A 73 -0.25 8.74 1.30
CA SER A 73 -1.38 9.02 0.41
C SER A 73 -0.93 9.02 -1.05
N GLY A 74 0.13 9.77 -1.39
CA GLY A 74 0.70 9.77 -2.74
C GLY A 74 1.15 8.37 -3.17
N LEU A 75 1.92 7.66 -2.35
CA LEU A 75 2.42 6.32 -2.66
C LEU A 75 1.28 5.34 -2.95
N PHE A 76 0.31 5.22 -2.05
CA PHE A 76 -0.74 4.23 -2.18
C PHE A 76 -1.75 4.61 -3.28
N LEU A 77 -2.14 5.88 -3.40
CA LEU A 77 -3.05 6.31 -4.47
C LEU A 77 -2.38 6.27 -5.84
N GLY A 78 -1.11 6.67 -5.94
CA GLY A 78 -0.31 6.57 -7.16
C GLY A 78 -0.13 5.11 -7.61
N ALA A 79 0.15 4.20 -6.67
CA ALA A 79 0.22 2.77 -6.99
C ALA A 79 -1.11 2.22 -7.48
N LEU A 80 -2.23 2.56 -6.82
CA LEU A 80 -3.55 2.11 -7.25
C LEU A 80 -3.91 2.67 -8.63
N LEU A 81 -3.63 3.95 -8.87
CA LEU A 81 -3.84 4.60 -10.17
C LEU A 81 -3.07 3.87 -11.27
N GLY A 82 -1.78 3.61 -11.07
CA GLY A 82 -0.95 2.93 -12.05
C GLY A 82 -1.32 1.45 -12.25
N LEU A 83 -1.82 0.77 -11.21
CA LEU A 83 -2.38 -0.58 -11.34
C LEU A 83 -3.65 -0.55 -12.20
N VAL A 84 -4.62 0.31 -11.88
CA VAL A 84 -5.87 0.44 -12.64
C VAL A 84 -5.58 0.81 -14.10
N PHE A 85 -4.68 1.77 -14.32
CA PHE A 85 -4.27 2.20 -15.66
C PHE A 85 -3.71 1.08 -16.52
N GLN A 86 -2.99 0.13 -15.93
CA GLN A 86 -2.41 -1.00 -16.68
C GLN A 86 -3.36 -2.19 -16.77
N VAL A 87 -4.18 -2.48 -15.74
CA VAL A 87 -5.14 -3.60 -15.73
C VAL A 87 -6.16 -3.49 -16.87
N VAL A 88 -6.64 -2.27 -17.16
CA VAL A 88 -7.59 -2.03 -18.26
C VAL A 88 -7.00 -2.29 -19.65
N GLN A 89 -5.67 -2.45 -19.76
CA GLN A 89 -4.99 -2.73 -21.02
C GLN A 89 -4.82 -4.22 -21.33
N GLY A 90 -5.36 -5.11 -20.48
CA GLY A 90 -5.25 -6.56 -20.64
C GLY A 90 -4.08 -7.18 -19.87
N ARG A 91 -3.72 -8.42 -20.23
CA ARG A 91 -2.69 -9.21 -19.50
C ARG A 91 -1.31 -8.97 -20.10
N LYS A 92 -0.84 -7.72 -20.04
CA LYS A 92 0.49 -7.32 -20.53
C LYS A 92 1.56 -7.58 -19.48
N GLY A 93 2.26 -8.70 -19.61
CA GLY A 93 3.22 -9.19 -18.63
C GLY A 93 4.63 -8.65 -18.80
N LYS A 94 4.99 -8.01 -19.93
CA LYS A 94 6.36 -7.56 -20.16
C LYS A 94 6.71 -6.34 -19.29
N MET A 95 7.89 -6.40 -18.66
CA MET A 95 8.44 -5.30 -17.88
C MET A 95 8.53 -4.00 -18.71
N PRO A 96 8.46 -2.82 -18.06
CA PRO A 96 8.60 -1.54 -18.75
C PRO A 96 9.94 -1.45 -19.51
N PRO A 97 9.98 -0.81 -20.69
CA PRO A 97 11.24 -0.58 -21.41
C PRO A 97 12.26 0.15 -20.55
N ILE A 98 13.57 -0.07 -20.81
CA ILE A 98 14.66 0.48 -20.00
C ILE A 98 14.54 2.00 -19.75
N PRO A 99 14.24 2.86 -20.74
CA PRO A 99 14.07 4.31 -20.48
C PRO A 99 12.96 4.61 -19.47
N VAL A 100 11.88 3.84 -19.51
CA VAL A 100 10.73 3.97 -18.60
C VAL A 100 11.09 3.45 -17.21
N ALA A 101 11.83 2.34 -17.14
CA ALA A 101 12.37 1.83 -15.88
C ALA A 101 13.34 2.83 -15.22
N ILE A 102 14.19 3.50 -16.01
CA ILE A 102 15.09 4.57 -15.52
C ILE A 102 14.26 5.74 -14.96
N LEU A 103 13.22 6.19 -15.68
CA LEU A 103 12.33 7.25 -15.21
C LEU A 103 11.69 6.91 -13.85
N PHE A 104 11.11 5.71 -13.72
CA PHE A 104 10.54 5.27 -12.44
C PHE A 104 11.61 5.05 -11.36
N GLY A 105 12.82 4.65 -11.74
CA GLY A 105 13.98 4.59 -10.85
C GLY A 105 14.34 5.98 -10.30
N VAL A 106 14.29 7.02 -11.12
CA VAL A 106 14.47 8.42 -10.68
C VAL A 106 13.37 8.83 -9.70
N PHE A 107 12.10 8.50 -9.96
CA PHE A 107 11.02 8.79 -9.00
C PHE A 107 11.19 8.07 -7.67
N ALA A 108 11.54 6.78 -7.69
CA ALA A 108 11.84 6.02 -6.49
C ALA A 108 13.02 6.63 -5.72
N LEU A 109 14.07 7.04 -6.42
CA LEU A 109 15.22 7.73 -5.82
C LEU A 109 14.81 9.08 -5.20
N SER A 110 14.01 9.90 -5.90
CA SER A 110 13.50 11.16 -5.36
C SER A 110 12.68 10.95 -4.09
N TRP A 111 11.87 9.88 -4.03
CA TRP A 111 11.12 9.50 -2.83
C TRP A 111 12.02 9.07 -1.67
N VAL A 112 13.09 8.31 -1.93
CA VAL A 112 14.08 7.95 -0.91
C VAL A 112 14.79 9.20 -0.38
N LEU A 113 15.23 10.09 -1.27
CA LEU A 113 15.97 11.31 -0.90
C LEU A 113 15.08 12.30 -0.12
N ASP A 114 13.85 12.58 -0.58
CA ASP A 114 12.87 13.36 0.18
C ASP A 114 12.51 12.64 1.50
N GLY A 115 12.48 11.31 1.48
CA GLY A 115 12.39 10.41 2.63
C GLY A 115 13.36 10.77 3.75
N ILE A 116 14.64 10.64 3.43
CA ILE A 116 15.78 10.90 4.31
C ILE A 116 15.80 12.37 4.75
N ASN A 117 15.61 13.32 3.84
CA ASN A 117 15.60 14.75 4.17
C ASN A 117 14.42 15.12 5.09
N SER A 118 13.23 14.53 4.89
CA SER A 118 12.10 14.77 5.79
C SER A 118 12.28 14.09 7.14
N PHE A 119 13.00 12.97 7.20
CA PHE A 119 13.35 12.32 8.46
C PHE A 119 14.38 13.12 9.25
N SER A 120 15.39 13.72 8.61
CA SER A 120 16.37 14.56 9.32
C SER A 120 15.71 15.76 10.01
N MET A 121 14.63 16.32 9.44
CA MET A 121 13.83 17.36 10.10
C MET A 121 13.17 16.93 11.42
N LEU A 122 13.07 15.63 11.72
CA LEU A 122 12.58 15.12 13.00
C LEU A 122 13.70 14.91 14.03
N MET A 123 14.97 15.04 13.61
CA MET A 123 16.14 14.73 14.42
C MET A 123 16.93 16.02 14.68
N PRO A 124 16.95 16.55 15.92
CA PRO A 124 17.59 17.84 16.23
C PRO A 124 19.08 17.95 15.84
N ARG A 125 19.77 16.81 15.68
CA ARG A 125 21.21 16.74 15.39
C ARG A 125 21.56 16.55 13.92
N ILE A 126 20.57 16.35 13.05
CA ILE A 126 20.80 16.07 11.63
C ILE A 126 20.26 17.25 10.81
N PRO A 127 21.12 18.01 10.11
CA PRO A 127 20.64 19.12 9.29
C PRO A 127 19.79 18.61 8.12
N SER A 128 18.70 19.31 7.82
CA SER A 128 17.93 19.13 6.59
C SER A 128 18.51 19.99 5.47
N VAL A 129 18.63 19.43 4.27
CA VAL A 129 19.13 20.13 3.09
C VAL A 129 18.12 21.18 2.59
N TYR A 130 16.83 20.89 2.74
CA TYR A 130 15.73 21.81 2.41
C TYR A 130 14.50 21.53 3.28
N GLN A 131 13.58 22.50 3.37
CA GLN A 131 12.32 22.35 4.08
C GLN A 131 11.33 21.52 3.25
N THR A 132 10.95 20.34 3.76
CA THR A 132 9.95 19.48 3.10
C THR A 132 8.53 19.97 3.39
N GLN A 133 7.69 20.03 2.35
CA GLN A 133 6.30 20.46 2.44
C GLN A 133 5.36 19.29 2.10
N ASN A 134 4.08 19.39 2.46
CA ASN A 134 3.12 18.31 2.15
C ASN A 134 3.01 18.03 0.65
N TRP A 135 3.12 19.06 -0.20
CA TRP A 135 3.13 18.87 -1.64
C TRP A 135 4.40 18.14 -2.14
N THR A 136 5.59 18.39 -1.58
CA THR A 136 6.81 17.65 -1.99
C THR A 136 6.72 16.19 -1.59
N ARG A 137 6.24 15.94 -0.37
CA ARG A 137 5.98 14.60 0.16
C ARG A 137 4.96 13.85 -0.69
N LEU A 138 3.89 14.54 -1.10
CA LEU A 138 2.83 13.99 -1.94
C LEU A 138 3.38 13.58 -3.32
N VAL A 139 3.99 14.51 -4.06
CA VAL A 139 4.48 14.28 -5.43
C VAL A 139 5.52 13.16 -5.47
N THR A 140 6.48 13.18 -4.54
CA THR A 140 7.49 12.11 -4.46
C THR A 140 6.87 10.77 -4.07
N GLY A 141 5.88 10.78 -3.16
CA GLY A 141 5.04 9.63 -2.85
C GLY A 141 4.36 9.06 -4.08
N THR A 142 3.64 9.90 -4.82
CA THR A 142 2.93 9.53 -6.06
C THR A 142 3.88 8.93 -7.09
N GLY A 143 5.04 9.55 -7.30
CA GLY A 143 6.09 9.01 -8.18
C GLY A 143 6.54 7.59 -7.80
N MET A 144 6.80 7.35 -6.51
CA MET A 144 7.11 6.00 -6.01
C MET A 144 5.94 5.03 -6.19
N GLY A 145 4.71 5.48 -5.95
CA GLY A 145 3.51 4.68 -6.20
C GLY A 145 3.43 4.19 -7.65
N LEU A 146 3.62 5.11 -8.61
CA LEU A 146 3.67 4.77 -10.03
C LEU A 146 4.79 3.75 -10.32
N ALA A 147 5.98 3.95 -9.77
CA ALA A 147 7.10 3.02 -9.92
C ALA A 147 6.78 1.61 -9.39
N ILE A 148 6.15 1.50 -8.23
CA ILE A 148 5.68 0.23 -7.67
C ILE A 148 4.72 -0.44 -8.66
N SER A 149 3.72 0.28 -9.15
CA SER A 149 2.71 -0.30 -10.04
C SER A 149 3.28 -0.75 -11.39
N ALA A 150 4.29 -0.04 -11.92
CA ALA A 150 4.95 -0.35 -13.18
C ALA A 150 5.72 -1.68 -13.14
N ILE A 151 6.12 -2.11 -11.95
CA ILE A 151 6.83 -3.37 -11.71
C ILE A 151 5.86 -4.45 -11.22
N LEU A 152 5.01 -4.11 -10.26
CA LEU A 152 4.17 -5.06 -9.54
C LEU A 152 3.16 -5.75 -10.45
N LEU A 153 2.48 -5.02 -11.35
CA LEU A 153 1.47 -5.65 -12.19
C LEU A 153 2.08 -6.61 -13.23
N PRO A 154 3.12 -6.23 -14.00
CA PRO A 154 3.81 -7.18 -14.89
C PRO A 154 4.34 -8.40 -14.14
N ALA A 155 4.96 -8.20 -12.97
CA ALA A 155 5.46 -9.30 -12.14
C ALA A 155 4.33 -10.21 -11.62
N PHE A 156 3.20 -9.63 -11.21
CA PHE A 156 2.01 -10.38 -10.81
C PHE A 156 1.45 -11.20 -11.97
N ILE A 157 1.34 -10.60 -13.18
CA ILE A 157 0.87 -11.29 -14.38
C ILE A 157 1.79 -12.47 -14.72
N GLN A 158 3.10 -12.25 -14.77
CA GLN A 158 4.10 -13.30 -15.02
C GLN A 158 4.09 -14.38 -13.94
N THR A 159 3.86 -14.04 -12.68
CA THR A 159 3.85 -15.06 -11.61
C THR A 159 2.59 -15.91 -11.67
N MET A 160 1.44 -15.31 -12.02
CA MET A 160 0.15 -15.97 -11.95
C MET A 160 -0.17 -16.73 -13.24
N PHE A 161 -0.11 -16.06 -14.39
CA PHE A 161 -0.73 -16.58 -15.61
C PHE A 161 0.23 -17.43 -16.44
N ASN A 162 -0.30 -18.53 -16.99
CA ASN A 162 0.44 -19.36 -17.94
C ASN A 162 0.54 -18.75 -19.34
N ASP A 163 -0.35 -17.80 -19.66
CA ASP A 163 -0.43 -17.09 -20.93
C ASP A 163 -0.68 -15.59 -20.67
N TRP A 164 0.15 -14.77 -21.30
CA TRP A 164 0.13 -13.31 -21.17
C TRP A 164 0.78 -12.67 -22.41
N GLU A 165 0.37 -11.45 -22.74
CA GLU A 165 0.86 -10.73 -23.90
C GLU A 165 2.30 -10.25 -23.68
N GLU A 166 3.22 -10.61 -24.59
CA GLU A 166 4.64 -10.22 -24.53
C GLU A 166 4.91 -8.75 -24.89
N THR A 167 4.02 -7.86 -24.45
CA THR A 167 4.10 -6.41 -24.59
C THR A 167 4.01 -5.74 -23.22
N SER A 168 4.55 -4.53 -23.10
CA SER A 168 4.46 -3.74 -21.88
C SER A 168 3.27 -2.78 -21.94
N GLY A 169 2.52 -2.67 -20.84
CA GLY A 169 1.48 -1.65 -20.67
C GLY A 169 2.02 -0.22 -20.76
N LEU A 170 3.33 -0.03 -20.59
CA LEU A 170 4.01 1.28 -20.60
C LEU A 170 5.02 1.41 -21.75
N SER A 171 4.76 0.71 -22.86
CA SER A 171 5.63 0.71 -24.05
C SER A 171 5.57 2.00 -24.88
N LYS A 172 4.45 2.72 -24.85
CA LYS A 172 4.21 3.88 -25.72
C LYS A 172 4.34 5.18 -24.93
N TRP A 173 5.01 6.18 -25.50
CA TRP A 173 5.26 7.47 -24.84
C TRP A 173 3.98 8.16 -24.35
N TYR A 174 2.89 8.06 -25.11
CA TYR A 174 1.61 8.65 -24.72
C TYR A 174 0.98 7.95 -23.51
N HIS A 175 1.22 6.65 -23.29
CA HIS A 175 0.78 5.99 -22.05
C HIS A 175 1.47 6.60 -20.83
N ILE A 176 2.76 6.93 -20.96
CA ILE A 176 3.54 7.56 -19.89
C ILE A 176 2.98 8.97 -19.64
N LEU A 177 2.79 9.78 -20.68
CA LEU A 177 2.23 11.13 -20.51
C LEU A 177 0.82 11.11 -19.93
N THR A 178 -0.05 10.20 -20.38
CA THR A 178 -1.40 10.06 -19.79
C THR A 178 -1.30 9.65 -18.33
N LEU A 179 -0.44 8.69 -17.97
CA LEU A 179 -0.27 8.26 -16.58
C LEU A 179 0.25 9.40 -15.69
N LEU A 180 1.23 10.18 -16.18
CA LEU A 180 1.75 11.35 -15.47
C LEU A 180 0.71 12.47 -15.34
N ALA A 181 -0.09 12.71 -16.37
CA ALA A 181 -1.16 13.70 -16.33
C ALA A 181 -2.25 13.28 -15.31
N LEU A 182 -2.65 12.00 -15.30
CA LEU A 182 -3.59 11.48 -14.31
C LEU A 182 -3.03 11.57 -12.88
N ALA A 183 -1.74 11.31 -12.70
CA ALA A 183 -1.07 11.46 -11.41
C ALA A 183 -1.03 12.93 -10.94
N ALA A 184 -0.73 13.86 -11.85
CA ALA A 184 -0.78 15.30 -11.54
C ALA A 184 -2.21 15.76 -11.19
N ILE A 185 -3.23 15.26 -11.89
CA ILE A 185 -4.63 15.52 -11.54
C ILE A 185 -4.96 14.97 -10.16
N LEU A 186 -4.54 13.73 -9.85
CA LEU A 186 -4.71 13.12 -8.52
C LEU A 186 -4.06 13.99 -7.43
N ASP A 187 -2.82 14.44 -7.64
CA ASP A 187 -2.12 15.29 -6.67
C ASP A 187 -2.84 16.63 -6.47
N VAL A 188 -3.29 17.27 -7.55
CA VAL A 188 -4.08 18.52 -7.49
C VAL A 188 -5.39 18.31 -6.74
N LEU A 189 -6.10 17.20 -6.96
CA LEU A 189 -7.34 16.86 -6.25
C LEU A 189 -7.11 16.70 -4.74
N ILE A 190 -5.96 16.14 -4.33
CA ILE A 190 -5.58 16.02 -2.92
C ILE A 190 -5.27 17.42 -2.34
N LEU A 191 -4.51 18.22 -3.08
CA LEU A 191 -4.09 19.57 -2.67
C LEU A 191 -5.25 20.56 -2.54
N PHE A 192 -6.38 20.34 -3.21
CA PHE A 192 -7.56 21.19 -3.04
C PHE A 192 -8.24 21.06 -1.67
N GLU A 193 -7.94 20.00 -0.93
CA GLU A 193 -8.46 19.75 0.42
C GLU A 193 -9.98 19.83 0.57
N ILE A 194 -10.70 19.49 -0.51
CA ILE A 194 -12.17 19.40 -0.48
C ILE A 194 -12.56 18.19 0.37
N PRO A 195 -13.35 18.34 1.46
CA PRO A 195 -13.59 17.26 2.43
C PRO A 195 -14.14 15.97 1.82
N ILE A 196 -15.10 16.06 0.89
CA ILE A 196 -15.68 14.86 0.26
C ILE A 196 -14.66 14.11 -0.60
N ILE A 197 -13.78 14.84 -1.30
CA ILE A 197 -12.73 14.26 -2.14
C ILE A 197 -11.69 13.59 -1.25
N GLN A 198 -11.21 14.29 -0.22
CA GLN A 198 -10.26 13.70 0.72
C GLN A 198 -10.82 12.49 1.46
N TYR A 199 -12.11 12.50 1.83
CA TYR A 199 -12.75 11.35 2.45
C TYR A 199 -12.66 10.11 1.52
N LEU A 200 -13.03 10.26 0.25
CA LEU A 200 -12.95 9.17 -0.73
C LEU A 200 -11.51 8.73 -0.99
N LEU A 201 -10.57 9.67 -1.16
CA LEU A 201 -9.16 9.37 -1.39
C LEU A 201 -8.51 8.72 -0.16
N SER A 202 -8.93 9.09 1.05
CA SER A 202 -8.52 8.43 2.29
C SER A 202 -8.93 6.96 2.30
N LEU A 203 -10.18 6.65 1.95
CA LEU A 203 -10.63 5.26 1.83
C LEU A 203 -9.89 4.50 0.72
N LEU A 204 -9.73 5.11 -0.45
CA LEU A 204 -9.00 4.49 -1.56
C LEU A 204 -7.53 4.22 -1.22
N SER A 205 -6.88 5.07 -0.43
CA SER A 205 -5.52 4.83 0.04
C SER A 205 -5.43 3.58 0.92
N ALA A 206 -6.38 3.36 1.82
CA ALA A 206 -6.44 2.15 2.65
C ALA A 206 -6.77 0.90 1.82
N VAL A 207 -7.69 1.00 0.85
CA VAL A 207 -7.97 -0.09 -0.10
C VAL A 207 -6.72 -0.45 -0.89
N SER A 208 -5.96 0.55 -1.35
CA SER A 208 -4.72 0.33 -2.09
C SER A 208 -3.70 -0.48 -1.28
N VAL A 209 -3.51 -0.19 0.02
CA VAL A 209 -2.65 -1.00 0.90
C VAL A 209 -3.07 -2.46 0.88
N LEU A 210 -4.35 -2.74 1.07
CA LEU A 210 -4.88 -4.11 1.08
C LEU A 210 -4.68 -4.79 -0.27
N VAL A 211 -4.91 -4.08 -1.39
CA VAL A 211 -4.69 -4.61 -2.75
C VAL A 211 -3.22 -4.94 -2.97
N LEU A 212 -2.30 -4.03 -2.66
CA LEU A 212 -0.87 -4.23 -2.86
C LEU A 212 -0.34 -5.39 -2.02
N LEU A 213 -0.65 -5.42 -0.72
CA LEU A 213 -0.22 -6.52 0.16
C LEU A 213 -0.82 -7.85 -0.28
N THR A 214 -2.10 -7.87 -0.66
CA THR A 214 -2.75 -9.08 -1.18
C THR A 214 -2.03 -9.58 -2.43
N MET A 215 -1.73 -8.70 -3.40
CA MET A 215 -1.00 -9.06 -4.61
C MET A 215 0.38 -9.64 -4.29
N ILE A 216 1.16 -8.95 -3.46
CA ILE A 216 2.52 -9.36 -3.07
C ILE A 216 2.49 -10.72 -2.37
N TYR A 217 1.64 -10.90 -1.36
CA TYR A 217 1.58 -12.18 -0.64
C TYR A 217 1.01 -13.31 -1.48
N SER A 218 0.08 -13.02 -2.40
CA SER A 218 -0.40 -14.01 -3.36
C SER A 218 0.75 -14.52 -4.22
N MET A 219 1.60 -13.62 -4.74
CA MET A 219 2.78 -13.99 -5.51
C MET A 219 3.75 -14.83 -4.69
N VAL A 220 4.05 -14.42 -3.45
CA VAL A 220 4.91 -15.19 -2.53
C VAL A 220 4.35 -16.59 -2.30
N LEU A 221 3.05 -16.72 -2.01
CA LEU A 221 2.42 -18.02 -1.83
C LEU A 221 2.55 -18.90 -3.08
N VAL A 222 2.28 -18.35 -4.26
CA VAL A 222 2.39 -19.08 -5.52
C VAL A 222 3.82 -19.54 -5.78
N MET A 223 4.83 -18.70 -5.49
CA MET A 223 6.25 -19.08 -5.60
C MET A 223 6.64 -20.17 -4.59
N VAL A 224 6.22 -20.04 -3.33
CA VAL A 224 6.50 -21.04 -2.29
C VAL A 224 5.89 -22.41 -2.63
N PHE A 225 4.68 -22.42 -3.19
CA PHE A 225 4.01 -23.65 -3.62
C PHE A 225 4.42 -24.14 -5.02
N LYS A 226 5.37 -23.46 -5.67
CA LYS A 226 5.87 -23.78 -7.02
C LYS A 226 4.73 -23.89 -8.05
N LYS A 227 3.80 -22.94 -7.99
CA LYS A 227 2.61 -22.83 -8.86
C LYS A 227 2.71 -21.64 -9.82
N GLU A 228 3.90 -21.10 -10.02
CA GLU A 228 4.13 -19.98 -10.92
C GLU A 228 3.74 -20.34 -12.36
N ASN A 229 3.19 -19.38 -13.10
CA ASN A 229 2.79 -19.56 -14.51
C ASN A 229 1.81 -20.74 -14.73
N THR A 230 0.92 -21.06 -13.77
CA THR A 230 0.00 -22.20 -13.91
C THR A 230 -1.46 -21.82 -14.18
N TYR A 231 -1.87 -20.58 -13.90
CA TYR A 231 -3.29 -20.19 -13.95
C TYR A 231 -3.68 -19.68 -15.35
N ALA A 232 -4.79 -20.18 -15.91
CA ALA A 232 -5.28 -19.75 -17.22
C ALA A 232 -6.27 -18.58 -17.15
N SER A 233 -6.94 -18.39 -16.01
CA SER A 233 -7.97 -17.36 -15.84
C SER A 233 -8.01 -16.76 -14.44
N VAL A 234 -8.52 -15.53 -14.34
CA VAL A 234 -8.63 -14.77 -13.08
C VAL A 234 -9.47 -15.54 -12.05
N ASN A 235 -10.47 -16.31 -12.50
CA ASN A 235 -11.32 -17.12 -11.63
C ASN A 235 -10.55 -18.20 -10.84
N GLN A 236 -9.40 -18.64 -11.34
CA GLN A 236 -8.53 -19.60 -10.67
C GLN A 236 -7.65 -18.96 -9.59
N LEU A 237 -7.51 -17.63 -9.61
CA LEU A 237 -6.72 -16.88 -8.63
C LEU A 237 -7.39 -16.75 -7.27
N PHE A 238 -8.60 -17.29 -7.10
CA PHE A 238 -9.32 -17.22 -5.84
C PHE A 238 -8.50 -17.71 -4.64
N MET A 239 -7.87 -18.89 -4.75
CA MET A 239 -7.06 -19.45 -3.66
C MET A 239 -5.84 -18.60 -3.33
N PRO A 240 -4.96 -18.23 -4.30
CA PRO A 240 -3.80 -17.40 -3.98
C PRO A 240 -4.21 -16.01 -3.48
N LEU A 241 -5.26 -15.38 -4.03
CA LEU A 241 -5.74 -14.07 -3.58
C LEU A 241 -6.31 -14.10 -2.16
N VAL A 242 -7.14 -15.09 -1.82
CA VAL A 242 -7.66 -15.23 -0.45
C VAL A 242 -6.53 -15.53 0.53
N GLY A 243 -5.58 -16.40 0.15
CA GLY A 243 -4.40 -16.66 0.96
C GLY A 243 -3.54 -15.41 1.19
N GLY A 244 -3.28 -14.64 0.13
CA GLY A 244 -2.54 -13.38 0.20
C GLY A 244 -3.25 -12.34 1.06
N PHE A 245 -4.58 -12.26 0.96
CA PHE A 245 -5.41 -11.37 1.78
C PHE A 245 -5.38 -11.75 3.26
N ILE A 246 -5.43 -13.05 3.58
CA ILE A 246 -5.29 -13.54 4.96
C ILE A 246 -3.95 -13.10 5.55
N ILE A 247 -2.85 -13.29 4.81
CA ILE A 247 -1.51 -12.90 5.28
C ILE A 247 -1.43 -11.37 5.41
N ALA A 248 -2.01 -10.61 4.49
CA ALA A 248 -2.07 -9.16 4.56
C ALA A 248 -2.82 -8.68 5.82
N LEU A 249 -3.98 -9.26 6.13
CA LEU A 249 -4.75 -8.95 7.35
C LEU A 249 -3.99 -9.33 8.62
N ILE A 250 -3.32 -10.49 8.63
CA ILE A 250 -2.50 -10.91 9.76
C ILE A 250 -1.35 -9.92 9.97
N GLN A 251 -0.65 -9.49 8.91
CA GLN A 251 0.41 -8.50 9.03
C GLN A 251 -0.12 -7.16 9.57
N ILE A 252 -1.20 -6.63 8.98
CA ILE A 252 -1.80 -5.36 9.42
C ILE A 252 -2.22 -5.47 10.89
N GLY A 253 -2.97 -6.52 11.25
CA GLY A 253 -3.42 -6.73 12.62
C GLY A 253 -2.28 -6.93 13.63
N ALA A 254 -1.20 -7.60 13.23
CA ALA A 254 -0.03 -7.79 14.08
C ALA A 254 0.71 -6.46 14.33
N ILE A 255 0.87 -5.62 13.31
CA ILE A 255 1.50 -4.30 13.47
C ILE A 255 0.59 -3.37 14.28
N ASP A 256 -0.71 -3.37 13.99
CA ASP A 256 -1.72 -2.62 14.75
C ASP A 256 -1.66 -2.99 16.23
N LEU A 257 -1.67 -4.29 16.55
CA LEU A 257 -1.60 -4.78 17.91
C LEU A 257 -0.29 -4.37 18.58
N ALA A 258 0.85 -4.61 17.93
CA ALA A 258 2.15 -4.26 18.49
C ALA A 258 2.24 -2.75 18.79
N ARG A 259 1.82 -1.92 17.84
CA ARG A 259 1.86 -0.46 18.00
C ARG A 259 0.87 0.01 19.06
N PHE A 260 -0.34 -0.56 19.12
CA PHE A 260 -1.33 -0.23 20.15
C PHE A 260 -0.85 -0.62 21.55
N LEU A 261 -0.21 -1.78 21.70
CA LEU A 261 0.39 -2.20 22.98
C LEU A 261 1.53 -1.27 23.41
N MET A 262 2.28 -0.71 22.46
CA MET A 262 3.37 0.22 22.75
C MET A 262 2.90 1.64 23.09
N THR A 263 1.84 2.14 22.44
CA THR A 263 1.41 3.55 22.58
C THR A 263 0.15 3.73 23.42
N GLY A 264 -0.63 2.68 23.62
CA GLY A 264 -1.95 2.74 24.26
C GLY A 264 -3.00 3.53 23.48
N THR A 265 -2.74 3.88 22.21
CA THR A 265 -3.63 4.74 21.41
C THR A 265 -3.61 4.40 19.92
N TRP A 266 -4.73 4.63 19.25
CA TRP A 266 -4.89 4.55 17.79
C TRP A 266 -4.45 5.82 17.04
N ASN A 267 -3.93 6.81 17.77
CA ASN A 267 -3.43 8.05 17.19
C ASN A 267 -2.10 7.84 16.45
N GLY A 268 -1.83 8.72 15.49
CA GLY A 268 -0.53 8.82 14.85
C GLY A 268 0.60 9.15 15.82
N PHE A 269 1.84 9.07 15.34
CA PHE A 269 2.99 9.50 16.16
C PHE A 269 2.92 11.02 16.36
N ASN A 270 2.69 11.42 17.61
CA ASN A 270 2.72 12.82 18.01
C ASN A 270 4.15 13.20 18.44
N ILE A 271 4.82 13.98 17.61
CA ILE A 271 6.20 14.44 17.85
C ILE A 271 6.31 15.43 19.02
N ALA A 272 5.22 16.09 19.42
CA ALA A 272 5.19 16.97 20.59
C ALA A 272 5.31 16.19 21.90
N ILE A 273 4.81 14.94 21.94
CA ILE A 273 4.95 14.06 23.11
C ILE A 273 6.40 13.56 23.22
N LEU A 274 7.03 13.20 22.10
CA LEU A 274 8.45 12.80 22.09
C LEU A 274 9.38 13.95 22.51
N SER A 275 9.14 15.17 22.02
CA SER A 275 9.95 16.33 22.40
C SER A 275 9.74 16.75 23.85
N ALA A 276 8.53 16.59 24.40
CA ALA A 276 8.26 16.80 25.81
C ALA A 276 9.00 15.78 26.70
N ILE A 277 9.00 14.49 26.32
CA ILE A 277 9.74 13.44 27.04
C ILE A 277 11.25 13.69 26.98
N ILE A 278 11.80 14.04 25.81
CA ILE A 278 13.23 14.34 25.64
C ILE A 278 13.64 15.63 26.37
N ASN A 279 12.75 16.62 26.48
CA ASN A 279 13.03 17.84 27.25
C ASN A 279 12.86 17.64 28.76
N LEU A 280 12.03 16.71 29.22
CA LEU A 280 11.96 16.33 30.64
C LEU A 280 13.30 15.75 31.12
N ASP A 281 13.99 14.96 30.29
CA ASP A 281 15.36 14.50 30.57
C ASP A 281 16.37 15.65 30.67
N LYS A 282 16.16 16.76 29.93
CA LYS A 282 17.03 17.94 30.07
C LYS A 282 16.75 18.76 31.32
N VAL A 283 15.52 18.78 31.82
CA VAL A 283 15.17 19.46 33.07
C VAL A 283 15.62 18.65 34.28
N ALA A 284 15.60 17.31 34.22
CA ALA A 284 16.07 16.44 35.29
C ALA A 284 17.61 16.48 35.48
N VAL A 285 18.38 16.79 34.44
CA VAL A 285 19.86 16.90 34.51
C VAL A 285 20.33 18.30 34.95
N ALA A 286 19.43 19.28 35.08
CA ALA A 286 19.77 20.64 35.54
C ALA A 286 19.70 20.82 37.08
N PHE A 287 19.43 19.74 37.83
CA PHE A 287 19.31 19.74 39.30
C PHE A 287 20.31 18.79 39.98
N TRP A 288 21.55 18.73 39.50
CA TRP A 288 22.71 18.20 40.22
C TRP A 288 23.96 19.02 39.93
#